data_AF-A0A537ARH6-F1
#
_entry.id   AF-A0A537ARH6-F1
#
_cell.length_a   1.000
_cell.length_b   1.000
_cell.length_c   1.000
_cell.angle_alpha   90.00
_cell.angle_beta   90.00
_cell.angle_gamma   90.00
#
_symmetry.space_group_name_H-M   'P 1'
#
loop_
_entity.id
_entity.type
_entity.pdbx_description
1 polymer ?
#
loop_
_entity_poly.entity_id
_entity_poly.type
_entity_poly.pdbx_seq_one_letter_code
_entity_poly.pdbx_strand_id
1 'polypeptide(L)' 'MAESTITAKGQTTVPAEVRARIKAAPGTRLVWTVMPDGTVIVRAKTKSILKLAGALKAPK' A
#
# COMPACT_ATOMS: atom_id res chain seq x y z
N MET A 1 -4.79 16.95 5.34
CA MET A 1 -3.78 16.05 5.94
C MET A 1 -4.55 15.04 6.76
N ALA A 2 -4.30 13.73 6.56
CA ALA A 2 -5.03 12.69 7.26
C ALA A 2 -4.13 12.10 8.34
N GLU A 3 -4.63 12.04 9.57
CA GLU A 3 -3.88 11.61 10.76
C GLU A 3 -4.49 10.35 11.37
N SER A 4 -3.66 9.56 12.03
CA SER A 4 -4.07 8.32 12.71
C SER A 4 -3.16 8.06 13.88
N THR A 5 -3.71 7.59 15.00
CA THR A 5 -2.94 7.28 16.21
C THR A 5 -2.67 5.77 16.31
N ILE A 6 -1.47 5.42 16.75
CA ILE A 6 -1.14 4.04 17.12
C ILE A 6 -1.78 3.74 18.48
N THR A 7 -2.63 2.73 18.54
CA THR A 7 -3.23 2.24 19.79
C THR A 7 -2.17 1.61 20.70
N ALA A 8 -2.49 1.40 21.98
CA ALA A 8 -1.60 0.73 22.93
C ALA A 8 -1.14 -0.68 22.48
N LYS A 9 -1.87 -1.30 21.55
CA LYS A 9 -1.55 -2.62 20.97
C LYS A 9 -0.63 -2.52 19.73
N GLY A 10 -0.14 -1.34 19.38
CA GLY A 10 0.71 -1.14 18.20
C GLY A 10 -0.06 -1.12 16.87
N GLN A 11 -1.39 -1.04 16.90
CA GLN A 11 -2.20 -1.00 15.68
C GLN A 11 -2.51 0.46 15.30
N THR A 12 -2.39 0.79 14.01
CA THR A 12 -2.94 2.03 13.44
C THR A 12 -3.98 1.73 12.39
N THR A 13 -4.89 2.67 12.17
CA THR A 13 -5.90 2.58 11.12
C THR A 13 -5.48 3.43 9.92
N VAL A 14 -5.88 3.01 8.72
CA VAL A 14 -5.71 3.85 7.52
C VAL A 14 -6.97 4.70 7.37
N PRO A 15 -6.87 6.05 7.46
CA PRO A 15 -8.03 6.94 7.32
C PRO A 15 -8.79 6.70 6.01
N ALA A 16 -10.10 6.97 6.02
CA ALA A 16 -10.98 6.70 4.88
C ALA A 16 -10.50 7.35 3.57
N GLU A 17 -10.07 8.61 3.63
CA GLU A 17 -9.52 9.34 2.48
C GLU A 17 -8.27 8.65 1.90
N VAL A 18 -7.37 8.18 2.77
CA VAL A 18 -6.15 7.48 2.35
C VAL A 18 -6.48 6.12 1.73
N ARG A 19 -7.41 5.35 2.32
CA ARG A 19 -7.89 4.07 1.76
C ARG A 19 -8.47 4.25 0.35
N ALA A 20 -9.29 5.28 0.16
CA ALA A 20 -9.89 5.58 -1.14
C ALA A 20 -8.83 5.91 -2.20
N ARG A 21 -7.83 6.73 -1.84
CA ARG A 21 -6.73 7.11 -2.74
C ARG A 21 -5.86 5.94 -3.18
N ILE A 22 -5.52 5.04 -2.25
CA ILE A 22 -4.69 3.87 -2.56
C ILE A 22 -5.50 2.67 -3.09
N LYS A 23 -6.83 2.81 -3.19
CA LYS A 23 -7.78 1.76 -3.59
C LYS A 23 -7.64 0.49 -2.73
N ALA A 24 -7.38 0.66 -1.44
CA ALA A 24 -7.29 -0.46 -0.50
C ALA A 24 -8.68 -0.92 -0.05
N ALA A 25 -8.89 -2.23 -0.09
CA ALA A 25 -10.06 -2.92 0.44
C ALA A 25 -9.66 -3.83 1.63
N PRO A 26 -10.62 -4.34 2.43
CA PRO A 26 -10.34 -5.38 3.43
C PRO A 26 -9.51 -6.52 2.82
N GLY A 27 -8.46 -6.95 3.52
CA GLY A 27 -7.51 -7.96 3.02
C GLY A 27 -6.38 -7.43 2.12
N THR A 28 -6.36 -6.13 1.77
CA THR A 28 -5.24 -5.53 1.03
C THR A 28 -3.97 -5.57 1.86
N ARG A 29 -2.92 -6.19 1.33
CA ARG A 29 -1.62 -6.26 1.99
C ARG A 29 -0.90 -4.92 1.90
N LEU A 30 -0.43 -4.42 3.04
CA LEU A 30 0.42 -3.23 3.13
C LEU A 30 1.88 -3.66 3.32
N VAL A 31 2.80 -3.00 2.64
CA VAL A 31 4.25 -3.16 2.80
C VAL A 31 4.82 -1.89 3.37
N TRP A 32 5.62 -2.04 4.41
CA TRP A 32 6.26 -0.94 5.12
C TRP A 32 7.75 -0.95 4.79
N THR A 33 8.32 0.21 4.50
CA THR A 33 9.75 0.39 4.30
C THR A 33 10.18 1.58 5.14
N VAL A 34 11.17 1.37 6.01
CA VAL A 34 11.79 2.43 6.78
C VAL A 34 13.03 2.87 6.01
N MET A 35 13.06 4.14 5.63
CA MET A 35 14.20 4.76 4.96
C MET A 35 15.26 5.15 6.00
N PRO A 36 16.55 5.29 5.61
CA PRO A 36 17.61 5.62 6.56
C PRO A 36 17.45 6.96 7.28
N ASP A 37 16.68 7.89 6.71
CA ASP A 37 16.34 9.19 7.27
C ASP A 37 15.19 9.14 8.30
N GLY A 38 14.66 7.95 8.58
CA GLY A 38 13.51 7.76 9.48
C GLY A 38 12.15 7.90 8.79
N THR A 39 12.11 8.21 7.48
CA THR A 39 10.85 8.28 6.72
C THR A 39 10.25 6.89 6.56
N VAL A 40 8.96 6.74 6.85
CA VAL A 40 8.22 5.48 6.67
C VAL A 40 7.38 5.55 5.41
N ILE A 41 7.65 4.65 4.46
CA ILE A 41 6.87 4.51 3.23
C ILE A 41 5.96 3.29 3.35
N VAL A 42 4.66 3.50 3.20
CA VAL A 42 3.64 2.43 3.18
C VAL A 42 3.09 2.27 1.77
N ARG A 43 3.16 1.06 1.22
CA ARG A 43 2.67 0.72 -0.12
C ARG A 43 1.57 -0.33 -0.04
N ALA A 44 0.41 -0.04 -0.64
CA ALA A 44 -0.65 -1.02 -0.78
C ALA A 44 -0.43 -1.92 -1.99
N LYS A 45 -0.38 -3.24 -1.80
CA LYS A 45 -0.29 -4.23 -2.89
C LYS A 45 -1.68 -4.44 -3.52
N THR A 46 -2.16 -3.43 -4.25
CA THR A 46 -3.45 -3.47 -4.97
C THR A 46 -3.33 -3.90 -6.42
N LYS A 47 -2.10 -4.04 -6.93
CA LYS A 47 -1.83 -4.51 -8.30
C LYS A 47 -1.55 -6.00 -8.28
N SER A 48 -2.23 -6.73 -9.17
CA SER A 48 -1.97 -8.14 -9.43
C SER A 48 -1.06 -8.30 -10.64
N ILE A 49 -0.12 -9.24 -10.58
CA ILE A 49 0.73 -9.58 -11.73
C ILE A 49 -0.08 -10.14 -12.90
N LEU A 50 -1.26 -10.71 -12.64
CA LEU A 50 -2.18 -11.15 -13.69
C LEU A 50 -2.65 -10.00 -14.59
N LYS A 51 -2.68 -8.75 -14.08
CA LYS A 51 -2.97 -7.56 -14.90
C LYS A 51 -1.87 -7.23 -15.92
N LEU A 52 -0.72 -7.89 -15.83
CA LEU A 52 0.40 -7.75 -16.78
C LEU A 52 0.41 -8.87 -17.84
N ALA A 53 -0.56 -9.80 -17.81
CA ALA A 53 -0.67 -10.83 -18.84
C ALA A 53 -0.85 -10.18 -20.23
N GLY A 54 0.00 -10.56 -21.19
CA GLY A 54 0.00 -9.99 -22.54
C GLY A 54 0.76 -8.67 -22.71
N ALA A 55 1.43 -8.15 -21.66
CA ALA A 55 2.17 -6.89 -21.75
C ALA A 55 3.53 -7.01 -22.47
N LEU A 56 4.08 -8.21 -22.60
CA LEU A 56 5.36 -8.46 -23.28
C LEU A 56 5.11 -8.80 -24.76
N LYS A 57 5.74 -8.04 -25.66
CA LYS A 57 5.81 -8.39 -27.09
C LYS A 57 6.77 -9.56 -27.27
N ALA A 58 6.41 -10.50 -28.16
CA ALA A 58 7.31 -11.56 -28.54
C ALA A 58 8.62 -10.98 -29.09
N PRO A 59 9.79 -11.56 -28.74
CA PRO A 59 11.06 -11.18 -29.33
C PRO A 59 11.01 -11.42 -30.85
N LYS A 60 11.65 -10.50 -31.59
CA LYS A 60 11.74 -10.55 -33.05
C LYS A 60 12.92 -11.40 -33.49
#